data_AF-A0A942SR49-F1
#
_entry.id   AF-A0A942SR49-F1
#
_cell.length_a   1.000
_cell.length_b   1.000
_cell.length_c   1.000
_cell.angle_alpha   90.00
_cell.angle_beta   90.00
_cell.angle_gamma   90.00
#
_symmetry.space_group_name_H-M   'P 1'
#
loop_
_entity.id
_entity.type
_entity.pdbx_description
1 polymer ?
#
loop_
_entity_poly.entity_id
_entity_poly.type
_entity_poly.pdbx_seq_one_letter_code
_entity_poly.pdbx_strand_id
1 'polypeptide(L)'
;MILMLISFMQKPNIAIKSSLWGIGIASLMVVIVVLWVLMTLGPSLASVIRFSAFDMVSYISIMNFIQNLEIVAILIWILSVFIKVSLYFFLACYGTAKLFNIQNWKKLIWLLGILLFFLAVFYPGTSYSFGYMKTYWVYIALPINMVGIPLLLWVIGSIRKKFA
;
A
#
# COMPACT_ATOMS: atom_id res chain seq x y z
N MET A 1 3.28 8.02 3.65
CA MET A 1 3.89 7.92 2.31
C MET A 1 3.80 9.24 1.54
N ILE A 2 2.61 9.71 1.15
CA ILE A 2 2.44 10.91 0.30
C ILE A 2 3.10 12.16 0.91
N LEU A 3 2.89 12.42 2.21
CA LEU A 3 3.53 13.53 2.94
C LEU A 3 5.06 13.60 2.76
N MET A 4 5.74 12.45 2.77
CA MET A 4 7.18 12.39 2.57
C MET A 4 7.57 12.46 1.09
N LEU A 5 6.74 11.94 0.19
CA LEU A 5 7.02 12.01 -1.26
C LEU A 5 6.87 13.43 -1.80
N ILE A 6 6.00 14.25 -1.20
CA ILE A 6 5.81 15.66 -1.59
C ILE A 6 7.12 16.45 -1.54
N SER A 7 8.00 16.18 -0.56
CA SER A 7 9.30 16.88 -0.47
C SER A 7 10.28 16.52 -1.59
N PHE A 8 10.02 15.46 -2.35
CA PHE A 8 10.81 15.06 -3.52
C PHE A 8 10.19 15.52 -4.84
N MET A 9 8.99 16.13 -4.82
CA MET A 9 8.34 16.61 -6.04
C MET A 9 8.86 17.98 -6.44
N GLN A 10 9.08 18.18 -7.74
CA GLN A 10 9.46 19.50 -8.30
C GLN A 10 8.39 20.58 -8.03
N LYS A 11 7.10 20.20 -8.01
CA LYS A 11 5.96 21.10 -7.79
C LYS A 11 5.06 20.59 -6.66
N PRO A 12 5.38 20.87 -5.38
CA PRO A 12 4.63 20.34 -4.24
C PRO A 12 3.18 20.84 -4.17
N ASN A 13 2.90 22.04 -4.69
CA ASN A 13 1.54 22.64 -4.66
C ASN A 13 0.50 21.84 -5.46
N ILE A 14 0.92 21.07 -6.47
CA ILE A 14 0.03 20.26 -7.31
C ILE A 14 -0.16 18.86 -6.73
N ALA A 15 0.70 18.44 -5.80
CA ALA A 15 0.77 17.07 -5.30
C ALA A 15 -0.55 16.58 -4.70
N ILE A 16 -1.27 17.45 -3.98
CA ILE A 16 -2.58 17.12 -3.40
C ILE A 16 -3.59 16.84 -4.51
N LYS A 17 -3.69 17.71 -5.52
CA LYS A 17 -4.62 17.54 -6.65
C LYS A 17 -4.32 16.26 -7.42
N SER A 18 -3.04 16.02 -7.76
CA SER A 18 -2.63 14.78 -8.45
C SER A 18 -2.90 13.53 -7.61
N SER A 19 -2.68 13.60 -6.29
CA SER A 19 -2.97 12.47 -5.39
C SER A 19 -4.46 12.16 -5.33
N LEU A 20 -5.31 13.19 -5.25
CA LEU A 20 -6.78 13.03 -5.25
C LEU A 20 -7.28 12.40 -6.55
N TRP A 21 -6.78 12.86 -7.70
CA TRP A 21 -7.09 12.23 -8.99
C TRP A 21 -6.64 10.78 -9.04
N GLY A 22 -5.42 10.48 -8.55
CA GLY A 22 -4.92 9.11 -8.47
C GLY A 22 -5.79 8.20 -7.61
N ILE A 23 -6.24 8.68 -6.44
CA ILE A 23 -7.15 7.96 -5.56
C ILE A 23 -8.52 7.75 -6.24
N GLY A 24 -9.06 8.77 -6.89
CA GLY A 24 -10.33 8.68 -7.60
C GLY A 24 -10.30 7.65 -8.73
N ILE A 25 -9.28 7.70 -9.58
CA ILE A 25 -9.12 6.75 -10.68
C ILE A 25 -8.90 5.32 -10.15
N ALA A 26 -8.02 5.16 -9.15
CA ALA A 26 -7.74 3.85 -8.58
C ALA A 26 -8.96 3.23 -7.90
N SER A 27 -9.73 4.02 -7.15
CA SER A 27 -10.97 3.55 -6.51
C SER A 27 -12.02 3.14 -7.54
N LEU A 28 -12.20 3.92 -8.61
CA LEU A 28 -13.11 3.57 -9.70
C LEU A 28 -12.70 2.26 -10.39
N MET A 29 -11.42 2.09 -10.69
CA MET A 29 -10.90 0.84 -11.27
C MET A 29 -11.16 -0.37 -10.36
N VAL A 30 -10.95 -0.22 -9.05
CA VAL A 30 -11.24 -1.30 -8.08
C VAL A 30 -12.73 -1.65 -8.07
N VAL A 31 -13.63 -0.66 -8.10
CA VAL A 31 -15.08 -0.90 -8.15
C VAL A 31 -15.46 -1.68 -9.40
N ILE A 32 -14.92 -1.32 -10.57
CA ILE A 32 -15.16 -2.03 -11.83
C ILE A 32 -14.72 -3.49 -11.73
N VAL A 33 -13.52 -3.75 -11.20
CA VAL A 33 -13.00 -5.12 -11.01
C VAL A 33 -13.90 -5.92 -10.06
N VAL A 34 -14.33 -5.33 -8.95
CA VAL A 34 -15.24 -6.00 -8.00
C VAL A 34 -16.57 -6.36 -8.66
N LEU A 35 -17.14 -5.47 -9.48
CA LEU A 35 -18.37 -5.75 -10.22
C LEU A 35 -18.18 -6.93 -11.19
N TRP A 36 -17.07 -6.96 -11.94
CA TRP A 36 -16.77 -8.10 -12.83
C TRP A 36 -16.61 -9.41 -12.07
N VAL A 37 -15.92 -9.41 -10.93
CA VAL A 37 -15.79 -10.59 -10.07
C VAL A 37 -17.16 -11.08 -9.60
N LEU A 38 -18.05 -10.19 -9.16
CA LEU A 38 -19.38 -10.56 -8.72
C LEU A 38 -20.27 -11.06 -9.86
N MET A 39 -20.18 -10.46 -11.05
CA MET A 39 -20.94 -10.87 -12.23
C MET A 39 -20.50 -12.23 -12.78
N THR A 40 -19.23 -12.60 -12.61
CA THR A 40 -18.65 -13.85 -13.14
C THR A 40 -18.76 -15.00 -12.14
N LEU A 41 -18.32 -14.79 -10.89
CA LEU A 41 -18.25 -15.84 -9.87
C LEU A 41 -19.52 -15.92 -9.01
N GLY A 42 -20.33 -14.85 -9.00
CA GLY A 42 -21.43 -14.69 -8.05
C GLY A 42 -20.95 -14.33 -6.63
N PRO A 43 -21.84 -13.78 -5.79
CA PRO A 43 -21.49 -13.29 -4.45
C PRO A 43 -21.10 -14.40 -3.46
N SER A 44 -21.71 -15.58 -3.58
CA SER A 44 -21.43 -16.72 -2.70
C SER A 44 -19.98 -17.20 -2.84
N LEU A 45 -19.54 -17.46 -4.07
CA LEU A 45 -18.20 -17.94 -4.35
C LEU A 45 -17.15 -16.84 -4.16
N ALA A 46 -17.42 -15.62 -4.63
CA ALA A 46 -16.49 -14.49 -4.52
C ALA A 46 -16.15 -14.12 -3.06
N SER A 47 -17.03 -14.43 -2.10
CA SER A 47 -16.84 -14.13 -0.68
C SER A 47 -15.89 -15.09 0.05
N VAL A 48 -15.73 -16.32 -0.46
CA VAL A 48 -14.95 -17.38 0.19
C VAL A 48 -13.57 -17.54 -0.46
N ILE A 49 -13.48 -17.26 -1.76
CA ILE A 49 -12.21 -17.25 -2.49
C ILE A 49 -11.34 -16.08 -2.01
N ARG A 50 -10.06 -16.35 -1.71
CA ARG A 50 -9.12 -15.31 -1.23
C ARG A 50 -8.67 -14.36 -2.33
N PHE A 51 -8.54 -14.86 -3.56
CA PHE A 51 -8.00 -14.14 -4.70
C PHE A 51 -8.97 -14.12 -5.89
N SER A 52 -10.23 -13.75 -5.62
CA SER A 52 -11.34 -13.83 -6.56
C SER A 52 -11.11 -13.08 -7.88
N ALA A 53 -10.30 -12.02 -7.87
CA ALA A 53 -9.92 -11.31 -9.09
C ALA A 53 -8.99 -12.12 -10.01
N PHE A 54 -8.05 -12.89 -9.46
CA PHE A 54 -7.18 -13.75 -10.28
C PHE A 54 -7.95 -14.96 -10.80
N ASP A 55 -8.81 -15.55 -9.98
CA ASP A 55 -9.68 -16.65 -10.40
C ASP A 55 -10.66 -16.20 -11.48
N MET A 56 -11.20 -14.99 -11.40
CA MET A 56 -12.04 -14.43 -12.48
C MET A 56 -11.28 -14.32 -13.81
N VAL A 57 -9.98 -14.00 -13.79
CA VAL A 57 -9.15 -13.93 -15.00
C VAL A 57 -8.89 -15.30 -15.60
N SER A 58 -8.84 -16.38 -14.80
CA SER A 58 -8.62 -17.73 -15.34
C SER A 58 -9.82 -18.28 -16.13
N TYR A 59 -11.02 -17.75 -15.91
CA TYR A 59 -12.19 -18.06 -16.75
C TYR A 59 -12.14 -17.43 -18.14
N ILE A 60 -11.21 -16.50 -18.40
CA ILE A 60 -11.08 -15.86 -19.71
C ILE A 60 -10.46 -16.85 -20.69
N SER A 61 -11.28 -17.40 -21.58
CA SER A 61 -10.82 -18.20 -22.72
C SER A 61 -11.33 -17.62 -24.03
N ILE A 62 -10.40 -17.33 -24.94
CA ILE A 62 -10.73 -16.83 -26.30
C ILE A 62 -10.45 -17.94 -27.29
N MET A 63 -11.53 -18.44 -27.92
CA MET A 63 -11.47 -19.48 -28.96
C MET A 63 -10.71 -20.75 -28.53
N ASN A 64 -10.62 -21.02 -27.23
CA ASN A 64 -9.79 -22.08 -26.64
C ASN A 64 -8.29 -22.03 -26.99
N PHE A 65 -7.81 -20.93 -27.60
CA PHE A 65 -6.40 -20.76 -27.97
C PHE A 65 -5.66 -19.91 -26.93
N ILE A 66 -6.29 -18.84 -26.45
CA ILE A 66 -5.76 -18.02 -25.36
C ILE A 66 -6.41 -18.49 -24.06
N GLN A 67 -5.61 -19.10 -23.20
CA GLN A 67 -5.98 -19.63 -21.88
C GLN A 67 -4.89 -19.23 -20.87
N ASN A 68 -5.18 -19.37 -19.58
CA ASN A 68 -4.24 -19.14 -18.47
C ASN A 68 -3.72 -17.69 -18.37
N LEU A 69 -4.58 -16.70 -18.63
CA LEU A 69 -4.21 -15.28 -18.56
C LEU A 69 -3.93 -14.80 -17.12
N GLU A 70 -4.32 -15.59 -16.11
CA GLU A 70 -4.06 -15.27 -14.70
C GLU A 70 -2.56 -15.17 -14.40
N ILE A 71 -1.71 -15.91 -15.12
CA ILE A 71 -0.26 -15.85 -14.94
C ILE A 71 0.27 -14.43 -15.21
N VAL A 72 -0.23 -13.78 -16.27
CA VAL A 72 0.16 -12.40 -16.60
C VAL A 72 -0.30 -11.43 -15.51
N ALA A 73 -1.53 -11.60 -15.00
CA ALA A 73 -2.06 -10.77 -13.93
C ALA A 73 -1.24 -10.92 -12.63
N ILE A 74 -0.85 -12.15 -12.28
CA ILE A 74 0.00 -12.44 -11.11
C ILE A 74 1.38 -11.78 -11.27
N LEU A 75 2.00 -11.86 -12.45
CA LEU A 75 3.29 -11.21 -12.72
C LEU A 75 3.22 -9.69 -12.52
N ILE A 76 2.21 -9.04 -13.09
CA ILE A 76 1.99 -7.58 -12.91
C ILE A 76 1.78 -7.24 -11.43
N TRP A 77 1.04 -8.08 -10.72
CA TRP A 77 0.80 -7.90 -9.28
C TRP A 77 2.10 -8.04 -8.46
N ILE A 78 2.92 -9.05 -8.72
CA ILE A 78 4.22 -9.25 -8.04
C ILE A 78 5.12 -8.03 -8.27
N LEU A 79 5.23 -7.55 -9.51
CA LEU A 79 6.00 -6.35 -9.83
C LEU A 79 5.47 -5.11 -9.08
N SER A 80 4.14 -4.96 -9.02
CA SER A 80 3.49 -3.86 -8.31
C SER A 80 3.78 -3.91 -6.79
N VAL A 81 3.73 -5.10 -6.19
CA VAL A 81 4.06 -5.31 -4.79
C VAL A 81 5.53 -5.00 -4.53
N PHE A 82 6.43 -5.46 -5.40
CA PHE A 82 7.87 -5.19 -5.29
C PHE A 82 8.17 -3.69 -5.31
N ILE A 83 7.56 -2.92 -6.22
CA ILE A 83 7.71 -1.46 -6.28
C ILE A 83 7.20 -0.82 -4.99
N LYS A 84 6.03 -1.23 -4.48
CA LYS A 84 5.45 -0.69 -3.24
C LYS A 84 6.35 -0.97 -2.02
N VAL A 85 6.82 -2.21 -1.87
CA VAL A 85 7.71 -2.59 -0.77
C VAL A 85 9.02 -1.81 -0.83
N SER A 86 9.61 -1.67 -2.02
CA SER A 86 10.82 -0.88 -2.24
C SER A 86 10.64 0.58 -1.82
N LEU A 87 9.51 1.20 -2.19
CA LEU A 87 9.18 2.57 -1.79
C LEU A 87 8.98 2.70 -0.28
N TYR A 88 8.27 1.77 0.36
CA TYR A 88 8.11 1.79 1.82
C TYR A 88 9.43 1.64 2.55
N PHE A 89 10.29 0.75 2.08
CA PHE A 89 11.60 0.53 2.66
C PHE A 89 12.51 1.76 2.52
N PHE A 90 12.52 2.38 1.33
CA PHE A 90 13.21 3.65 1.12
C PHE A 90 12.73 4.74 2.09
N LEU A 91 11.41 4.92 2.22
CA LEU A 91 10.84 5.92 3.11
C LEU A 91 11.09 5.61 4.58
N ALA A 92 11.11 4.35 4.98
CA ALA A 92 11.46 3.95 6.33
C ALA A 92 12.92 4.33 6.65
N CYS A 93 13.86 4.03 5.74
CA CYS A 93 15.27 4.41 5.91
C CYS A 93 15.45 5.93 5.94
N TYR A 94 14.91 6.63 4.95
CA TYR A 94 15.05 8.09 4.84
C TYR A 94 14.34 8.83 5.98
N GLY A 95 13.14 8.40 6.35
CA GLY A 95 12.35 8.99 7.44
C GLY A 95 13.01 8.79 8.79
N THR A 96 13.52 7.59 9.06
CA THR A 96 14.28 7.30 10.29
C THR A 96 15.55 8.15 10.34
N ALA A 97 16.27 8.28 9.22
CA ALA A 97 17.46 9.11 9.17
C ALA A 97 17.14 10.57 9.50
N LYS A 98 16.04 11.11 8.98
CA LYS A 98 15.59 12.48 9.29
C LYS A 98 15.12 12.64 10.73
N LEU A 99 14.44 11.65 11.29
CA LEU A 99 13.94 11.69 12.67
C LEU A 99 15.09 11.72 13.69
N PHE A 100 16.13 10.91 13.46
CA PHE A 100 17.30 10.82 14.35
C PHE A 100 18.49 11.69 13.90
N ASN A 101 18.29 12.57 12.92
CA ASN A 101 19.31 13.46 12.35
C ASN A 101 20.60 12.74 11.88
N ILE A 102 20.45 11.54 11.32
CA ILE A 102 21.55 10.73 10.79
C ILE A 102 21.92 11.25 9.40
N GLN A 103 23.17 11.68 9.23
CA GLN A 103 23.66 12.28 7.99
C GLN A 103 23.57 11.35 6.76
N ASN A 104 23.81 10.05 6.95
CA ASN A 104 23.82 9.08 5.86
C ASN A 104 22.72 8.02 6.02
N TRP A 105 21.58 8.26 5.36
CA TRP A 105 20.45 7.34 5.35
C TRP A 105 20.78 5.96 4.76
N LYS A 106 21.80 5.84 3.90
CA LYS A 106 22.19 4.55 3.32
C LYS A 106 22.71 3.56 4.37
N LYS A 107 23.24 4.04 5.50
CA LYS A 107 23.65 3.16 6.61
C LYS A 107 22.46 2.44 7.25
N LEU A 108 21.28 3.07 7.24
CA LEU A 108 20.05 2.47 7.77
C LEU A 108 19.51 1.34 6.89
N ILE A 109 19.91 1.26 5.62
CA ILE A 109 19.54 0.15 4.73
C ILE A 109 19.96 -1.18 5.34
N TRP A 110 21.18 -1.27 5.89
CA TRP A 110 21.66 -2.49 6.52
C TRP A 110 20.86 -2.84 7.77
N LEU A 111 20.70 -1.88 8.68
CA LEU A 111 20.00 -2.11 9.95
C LEU A 111 18.52 -2.46 9.73
N LEU A 112 17.81 -1.66 8.95
CA LEU A 112 16.40 -1.89 8.69
C LEU A 112 16.16 -3.06 7.74
N GLY A 113 17.11 -3.34 6.84
CA GLY A 113 17.02 -4.49 5.93
C GLY A 113 17.13 -5.81 6.69
N ILE A 114 18.07 -5.91 7.64
CA ILE A 114 18.19 -7.08 8.54
C ILE A 114 16.92 -7.22 9.39
N LEU A 115 16.43 -6.12 9.96
CA LEU A 115 15.19 -6.12 10.73
C LEU A 115 14.01 -6.62 9.88
N LEU A 116 13.85 -6.09 8.66
CA LEU A 116 12.81 -6.49 7.72
C LEU A 116 12.90 -7.98 7.38
N PHE A 117 14.11 -8.49 7.16
CA PHE A 117 14.35 -9.91 6.88
C PHE A 117 13.88 -10.80 8.04
N PHE A 118 14.24 -10.45 9.28
CA PHE A 118 13.75 -11.20 10.45
C PHE A 118 12.23 -11.14 10.55
N LEU A 119 11.61 -9.97 10.38
CA LEU A 119 10.14 -9.87 10.37
C LEU A 119 9.50 -10.76 9.31
N ALA A 120 10.08 -10.85 8.12
CA ALA A 120 9.59 -11.71 7.05
C ALA A 120 9.69 -13.20 7.40
N VAL A 121 10.75 -13.61 8.09
CA VAL A 121 10.95 -15.01 8.54
C VAL A 121 10.03 -15.38 9.70
N PHE A 122 9.79 -14.47 10.65
CA PHE A 122 8.95 -14.73 11.83
C PHE A 122 7.45 -14.71 11.51
N TYR A 123 7.02 -13.96 10.49
CA TYR A 123 5.62 -13.86 10.08
C TYR A 123 5.40 -14.27 8.61
N PRO A 124 5.76 -15.51 8.21
CA PRO A 124 5.76 -15.91 6.80
C PRO A 124 4.35 -16.22 6.28
N GLY A 125 3.39 -16.46 7.16
CA GLY A 125 2.09 -17.00 6.80
C GLY A 125 1.14 -15.94 6.22
N THR A 126 0.57 -16.23 5.05
CA THR A 126 -0.50 -15.41 4.44
C THR A 126 -1.71 -15.26 5.37
N SER A 127 -2.05 -16.30 6.14
CA SER A 127 -3.12 -16.27 7.15
C SER A 127 -2.88 -15.23 8.25
N TYR A 128 -1.63 -15.09 8.72
CA TYR A 128 -1.27 -14.07 9.70
C TYR A 128 -1.42 -12.67 9.08
N SER A 129 -0.93 -12.48 7.86
CA SER A 129 -1.05 -11.20 7.15
C SER A 129 -2.50 -10.75 6.94
N PHE A 130 -3.40 -11.67 6.55
CA PHE A 130 -4.83 -11.35 6.40
C PHE A 130 -5.51 -11.04 7.74
N GLY A 131 -5.18 -11.76 8.80
CA GLY A 131 -5.67 -11.48 10.16
C GLY A 131 -5.17 -10.11 10.65
N TYR A 132 -3.87 -9.86 10.56
CA TYR A 132 -3.26 -8.58 10.89
C TYR A 132 -3.91 -7.42 10.14
N MET A 133 -4.17 -7.60 8.83
CA MET A 133 -4.80 -6.58 8.00
C MET A 133 -6.25 -6.30 8.42
N LYS A 134 -7.06 -7.33 8.68
CA LYS A 134 -8.46 -7.15 9.10
C LYS A 134 -8.60 -6.58 10.51
N THR A 135 -7.73 -6.95 11.44
CA THR A 135 -7.88 -6.59 12.85
C THR A 135 -7.03 -5.36 13.23
N TYR A 136 -5.71 -5.46 13.11
CA TYR A 136 -4.83 -4.39 13.56
C TYR A 136 -4.79 -3.23 12.55
N TRP A 137 -4.62 -3.53 11.27
CA TRP A 137 -4.40 -2.48 10.27
C TRP A 137 -5.64 -1.61 10.10
N VAL A 138 -6.82 -2.22 9.92
CA VAL A 138 -8.07 -1.49 9.69
C VAL A 138 -8.53 -0.73 10.94
N TYR A 139 -8.53 -1.37 12.12
CA TYR A 139 -9.10 -0.75 13.32
C TYR A 139 -8.13 0.14 14.09
N ILE A 140 -6.82 -0.07 13.98
CA ILE A 140 -5.81 0.66 14.78
C ILE A 140 -4.92 1.50 13.87
N ALA A 141 -4.22 0.88 12.92
CA ALA A 141 -3.22 1.58 12.13
C ALA A 141 -3.83 2.67 11.23
N LEU A 142 -4.96 2.39 10.56
CA LEU A 142 -5.62 3.35 9.66
C LEU A 142 -6.10 4.61 10.41
N PRO A 143 -6.88 4.52 11.51
CA PRO A 143 -7.31 5.71 12.25
C PRO A 143 -6.13 6.54 12.78
N ILE A 144 -5.09 5.89 13.31
CA ILE A 144 -3.91 6.59 13.80
C ILE A 144 -3.21 7.35 12.66
N ASN A 145 -3.01 6.72 11.50
CA ASN A 145 -2.33 7.36 10.38
C ASN A 145 -3.17 8.45 9.70
N MET A 146 -4.49 8.27 9.59
CA MET A 146 -5.38 9.21 8.89
C MET A 146 -5.85 10.37 9.76
N VAL A 147 -6.04 10.14 11.06
CA VAL A 147 -6.63 11.12 11.98
C VAL A 147 -5.65 11.49 13.08
N GLY A 148 -5.02 10.50 13.72
CA GLY A 148 -4.10 10.71 14.84
C GLY A 148 -2.88 11.56 14.49
N ILE A 149 -2.11 11.17 13.47
CA ILE A 149 -0.89 11.89 13.04
C ILE A 149 -1.23 13.32 12.57
N PRO A 150 -2.22 13.55 11.69
CA PRO A 150 -2.58 14.91 11.29
C PRO A 150 -3.06 15.80 12.44
N LEU A 151 -3.84 15.26 13.38
CA LEU A 151 -4.26 16.00 14.58
C LEU A 151 -3.08 16.38 15.45
N LEU A 152 -2.15 15.44 15.70
CA LEU A 152 -0.93 15.72 16.47
C LEU A 152 -0.11 16.83 15.82
N LEU A 153 0.10 16.78 14.51
CA LEU A 153 0.80 17.83 13.76
C LEU A 153 0.07 19.17 13.84
N TRP A 154 -1.26 19.17 13.77
CA TRP A 154 -2.08 20.38 13.89
C TRP A 154 -2.02 21.00 15.29
N VAL A 155 -2.07 20.19 16.35
CA VAL A 155 -1.93 20.65 17.74
C VAL A 155 -0.54 21.26 17.97
N ILE A 156 0.53 20.55 17.59
CA ILE A 156 1.91 21.04 17.75
C ILE A 156 2.13 22.32 16.94
N GLY A 157 1.60 22.38 15.71
CA GLY A 157 1.67 23.58 14.86
C GLY A 157 0.95 24.78 15.48
N SER A 158 -0.25 24.57 16.01
CA SER A 158 -1.05 25.61 16.70
C SER A 158 -0.34 26.14 17.94
N ILE A 159 0.27 25.25 18.73
CA ILE A 159 1.05 25.61 19.92
C ILE A 159 2.27 26.46 19.50
N ARG A 160 3.08 25.98 18.55
CA ARG A 160 4.28 26.71 18.09
C ARG A 160 3.96 28.10 17.55
N LYS A 161 2.85 28.26 16.82
CA LYS A 161 2.42 29.56 16.29
C LYS A 161 1.97 30.54 17.37
N LYS A 162 1.58 30.04 18.56
CA LYS A 162 1.23 30.87 19.71
C LYS A 162 2.45 31.32 20.53
N PHE A 163 3.57 30.59 20.41
CA PHE A 163 4.83 30.86 21.11
C PHE A 163 5.90 31.53 20.22
N ALA A 164 5.61 31.76 18.93
CA ALA A 164 6.44 32.50 17.98
C ALA A 164 5.76 33.84 17.66
#